data_AF-A0AA86PLM0-F1
#
_entry.id   AF-A0AA86PLM0-F1
#
_cell.length_a   1.000
_cell.length_b   1.000
_cell.length_c   1.000
_cell.angle_alpha   90.00
_cell.angle_beta   90.00
_cell.angle_gamma   90.00
#
_symmetry.space_group_name_H-M   'P 1'
#
loop_
_entity.id
_entity.type
_entity.pdbx_description
1 polymer ?
#
loop_
_entity_poly.entity_id
_entity_poly.type
_entity_poly.pdbx_seq_one_letter_code
_entity_poly.pdbx_strand_id
1 'polypeptide(L)'
;MRKITNAVMINENCVCPDGHTEVNEECVSSCPTGASLVNGVCVCQTTNAFPVGGVCVCGVNATNSSNTCLCPLGSSLIDGVCKCSQLDAFPVSGECQCATDARSTRARCSCPARSSVVSGACKCQTKNAFIKNGACVQLNK
;
A
#
# COMPACT_ATOMS: atom_id res chain seq x y z
N MET A 1 9.22 -3.66 -25.15
CA MET A 1 9.12 -5.14 -25.11
C MET A 1 8.79 -5.53 -23.69
N ARG A 2 7.69 -6.27 -23.48
CA ARG A 2 7.28 -6.73 -22.14
C ARG A 2 8.24 -7.85 -21.72
N LYS A 3 8.98 -7.67 -20.62
CA LYS A 3 9.91 -8.70 -20.13
C LYS A 3 9.14 -9.62 -19.18
N ILE A 4 9.03 -10.90 -19.55
CA ILE A 4 8.45 -11.93 -18.68
C ILE A 4 9.58 -12.91 -18.35
N THR A 5 9.81 -13.15 -17.08
CA THR A 5 10.86 -14.07 -16.60
C THR A 5 10.46 -15.51 -16.89
N ASN A 6 11.42 -16.34 -17.33
CA ASN A 6 11.19 -17.74 -17.73
C ASN A 6 10.24 -17.93 -18.95
N ALA A 7 9.95 -16.86 -19.70
CA ALA A 7 9.18 -16.92 -20.94
C ALA A 7 10.05 -17.28 -22.15
N VAL A 8 9.40 -17.75 -23.21
CA VAL A 8 10.00 -18.04 -24.51
C VAL A 8 9.47 -17.04 -25.55
N MET A 9 10.33 -16.60 -26.47
CA MET A 9 9.91 -15.75 -27.59
C MET A 9 9.31 -16.59 -28.71
N ILE A 10 8.05 -16.35 -29.05
CA ILE A 10 7.34 -16.99 -30.17
C ILE A 10 6.67 -15.89 -31.01
N ASN A 11 6.99 -15.83 -32.30
CA ASN A 11 6.44 -14.82 -33.25
C ASN A 11 6.52 -13.38 -32.69
N GLU A 12 7.70 -12.99 -32.22
CA GLU A 12 7.98 -11.66 -31.62
C GLU A 12 7.25 -11.35 -30.31
N ASN A 13 6.55 -12.33 -29.72
CA ASN A 13 5.85 -12.18 -28.45
C ASN A 13 6.47 -13.06 -27.35
N CYS A 14 6.60 -12.52 -26.13
CA CYS A 14 6.98 -13.32 -24.94
C CYS A 14 5.76 -14.13 -24.49
N VAL A 15 5.89 -15.46 -24.46
CA VAL A 15 4.83 -16.37 -24.01
C VAL A 15 5.38 -17.39 -23.01
N CYS A 16 4.55 -17.80 -22.07
CA CYS A 16 4.94 -18.87 -21.14
C CYS A 16 4.97 -20.23 -21.85
N PRO A 17 5.99 -21.07 -21.58
CA PRO A 17 6.07 -22.42 -22.14
C PRO A 17 4.89 -23.29 -21.69
N ASP A 18 4.64 -24.37 -22.42
CA ASP A 18 3.53 -25.28 -22.12
C ASP A 18 3.54 -25.76 -20.66
N GLY A 19 2.37 -25.76 -20.04
CA GLY A 19 2.19 -26.08 -18.63
C GLY A 19 2.61 -24.98 -17.65
N HIS A 20 3.04 -23.82 -18.13
CA HIS A 20 3.33 -22.64 -17.29
C HIS A 20 2.27 -21.56 -17.46
N THR A 21 2.20 -20.66 -16.49
CA THR A 21 1.23 -19.57 -16.43
C THR A 21 1.92 -18.27 -16.01
N GLU A 22 1.51 -17.15 -16.58
CA GLU A 22 2.04 -15.83 -16.22
C GLU A 22 1.48 -15.37 -14.87
N VAL A 23 2.37 -15.02 -13.95
CA VAL A 23 2.10 -14.47 -12.63
C VAL A 23 3.09 -13.34 -12.37
N ASN A 24 2.60 -12.10 -12.27
CA ASN A 24 3.43 -10.92 -11.99
C ASN A 24 4.70 -10.83 -12.88
N GLU A 25 4.54 -10.99 -14.19
CA GLU A 25 5.63 -10.97 -15.18
C GLU A 25 6.64 -12.13 -15.03
N GLU A 26 6.24 -13.25 -14.46
CA GLU A 26 7.02 -14.49 -14.39
C GLU A 26 6.19 -15.70 -14.81
N CYS A 27 6.79 -16.63 -15.56
CA CYS A 27 6.17 -17.91 -15.88
C CYS A 27 6.41 -18.92 -14.75
N VAL A 28 5.33 -19.42 -14.16
CA VAL A 28 5.34 -20.41 -13.07
C VAL A 28 4.58 -21.67 -13.45
N SER A 29 4.98 -22.82 -12.92
CA SER A 29 4.38 -24.13 -13.22
C SER A 29 3.06 -24.40 -12.50
N SER A 30 2.71 -23.59 -11.51
CA SER A 30 1.45 -23.68 -10.78
C SER A 30 1.01 -22.32 -10.25
N CYS A 31 -0.29 -22.15 -10.04
CA CYS A 31 -0.81 -20.91 -9.50
C CYS A 31 -0.52 -20.74 -8.00
N PRO A 32 -0.36 -19.48 -7.55
CA PRO A 32 -0.27 -19.15 -6.13
C PRO A 32 -1.40 -19.76 -5.31
N THR A 33 -1.13 -20.01 -4.03
CA THR A 33 -2.20 -20.40 -3.09
C THR A 33 -3.26 -19.29 -3.03
N GLY A 34 -4.53 -19.66 -3.20
CA GLY A 34 -5.65 -18.70 -3.27
C GLY A 34 -5.87 -18.07 -4.65
N ALA A 35 -5.13 -18.50 -5.67
CA ALA A 35 -5.39 -18.15 -7.07
C ALA A 35 -6.02 -19.31 -7.85
N SER A 36 -6.59 -19.00 -9.00
CA SER A 36 -7.07 -19.98 -9.98
C SER A 36 -6.64 -19.58 -11.38
N LEU A 37 -6.47 -20.59 -12.23
CA LEU A 37 -6.12 -20.39 -13.62
C LEU A 37 -7.35 -19.91 -14.40
N VAL A 38 -7.29 -18.71 -14.96
CA VAL A 38 -8.34 -18.14 -15.81
C VAL A 38 -7.68 -17.70 -17.11
N ASN A 39 -8.04 -18.32 -18.24
CA ASN A 39 -7.48 -18.04 -19.57
C ASN A 39 -5.93 -18.09 -19.63
N GLY A 40 -5.31 -19.04 -18.94
CA GLY A 40 -3.84 -19.17 -18.96
C GLY A 40 -3.08 -18.15 -18.12
N VAL A 41 -3.77 -17.41 -17.24
CA VAL A 41 -3.22 -16.45 -16.28
C VAL A 41 -3.72 -16.80 -14.88
N CYS A 42 -2.87 -16.74 -13.86
CA CYS A 42 -3.36 -16.95 -12.49
C CYS A 42 -4.00 -15.67 -11.97
N VAL A 43 -5.24 -15.80 -11.52
CA VAL A 43 -6.02 -14.71 -10.94
C VAL A 43 -6.31 -15.04 -9.48
N CYS A 44 -6.00 -14.12 -8.57
CA CYS A 44 -6.35 -14.26 -7.16
C CYS A 44 -7.87 -14.31 -7.00
N GLN A 45 -8.38 -15.26 -6.22
CA GLN A 45 -9.82 -15.38 -5.96
C GLN A 45 -10.36 -14.25 -5.08
N THR A 46 -9.49 -13.69 -4.24
CA THR A 46 -9.78 -12.47 -3.48
C THR A 46 -9.66 -11.26 -4.41
N THR A 47 -10.71 -10.45 -4.47
CA THR A 47 -10.72 -9.22 -5.29
C THR A 47 -9.67 -8.22 -4.76
N ASN A 48 -8.91 -7.59 -5.66
CA ASN A 48 -7.79 -6.67 -5.34
C ASN A 48 -6.63 -7.29 -4.53
N ALA A 49 -6.54 -8.61 -4.45
CA ALA A 49 -5.34 -9.29 -3.96
C ALA A 49 -4.34 -9.49 -5.10
N PHE A 50 -3.07 -9.69 -4.72
CA PHE A 50 -1.99 -9.94 -5.66
C PHE A 50 -1.03 -11.00 -5.13
N PRO A 51 -0.33 -11.71 -6.02
CA PRO A 51 0.57 -12.79 -5.64
C PRO A 51 1.88 -12.25 -5.05
N VAL A 52 2.22 -12.67 -3.84
CA VAL A 52 3.50 -12.39 -3.17
C VAL A 52 4.02 -13.68 -2.56
N GLY A 53 5.24 -14.08 -2.94
CA GLY A 53 5.86 -15.31 -2.40
C GLY A 53 5.02 -16.57 -2.63
N GLY A 54 4.28 -16.65 -3.74
CA GLY A 54 3.44 -17.81 -4.07
C GLY A 54 2.09 -17.86 -3.34
N VAL A 55 1.66 -16.79 -2.69
CA VAL A 55 0.33 -16.69 -2.03
C VAL A 55 -0.35 -15.38 -2.44
N CYS A 56 -1.67 -15.41 -2.63
CA CYS A 56 -2.46 -14.21 -2.83
C CYS A 56 -2.64 -13.46 -1.51
N VAL A 57 -2.20 -12.20 -1.47
CA VAL A 57 -2.30 -11.33 -0.28
C VAL A 57 -2.94 -9.99 -0.64
N CYS A 58 -3.52 -9.34 0.37
CA CYS A 58 -3.99 -7.96 0.22
C CYS A 58 -2.82 -6.98 0.21
N GLY A 59 -3.10 -5.79 -0.34
CA GLY A 59 -2.21 -4.64 -0.28
C GLY A 59 -1.71 -4.31 1.12
N VAL A 60 -0.53 -3.69 1.18
CA VAL A 60 -0.06 -3.12 2.45
C VAL A 60 -1.09 -2.10 2.93
N ASN A 61 -1.50 -2.23 4.20
CA ASN A 61 -2.58 -1.48 4.85
C ASN A 61 -3.99 -1.72 4.30
N ALA A 62 -4.19 -2.69 3.39
CA ALA A 62 -5.52 -3.15 3.01
C ALA A 62 -6.01 -4.24 3.98
N THR A 63 -7.31 -4.29 4.20
CA THR A 63 -7.97 -5.34 4.98
C THR A 63 -8.83 -6.20 4.07
N ASN A 64 -8.82 -7.51 4.30
CA ASN A 64 -9.78 -8.40 3.64
C ASN A 64 -11.15 -8.27 4.32
N SER A 65 -12.15 -7.86 3.56
CA SER A 65 -13.54 -7.86 3.98
C SER A 65 -14.37 -8.53 2.88
N SER A 66 -15.10 -9.60 3.24
CA SER A 66 -15.98 -10.32 2.32
C SER A 66 -15.30 -10.71 1.00
N ASN A 67 -14.12 -11.35 1.08
CA ASN A 67 -13.33 -11.80 -0.08
C ASN A 67 -12.87 -10.64 -1.01
N THR A 68 -12.79 -9.43 -0.48
CA THR A 68 -12.28 -8.25 -1.18
C THR A 68 -11.25 -7.54 -0.33
N CYS A 69 -10.08 -7.24 -0.90
CA CYS A 69 -9.11 -6.37 -0.27
C CYS A 69 -9.57 -4.92 -0.42
N LEU A 70 -9.89 -4.30 0.72
CA LEU A 70 -10.34 -2.92 0.80
C LEU A 70 -9.25 -2.05 1.39
N CYS A 71 -9.01 -0.92 0.73
CA CYS A 71 -8.20 0.13 1.31
C CYS A 71 -9.03 0.95 2.31
N PRO A 72 -8.37 1.55 3.32
CA PRO A 72 -8.98 2.49 4.25
C PRO A 72 -9.77 3.61 3.56
N LEU A 73 -10.84 4.09 4.20
CA LEU A 73 -11.63 5.20 3.65
C LEU A 73 -10.73 6.42 3.39
N GLY A 74 -10.88 7.03 2.21
CA GLY A 74 -10.03 8.14 1.78
C GLY A 74 -8.64 7.72 1.27
N SER A 75 -8.43 6.44 0.95
CA SER A 75 -7.23 5.96 0.24
C SER A 75 -7.57 5.18 -1.03
N SER A 76 -6.54 4.89 -1.82
CA SER A 76 -6.63 4.04 -3.01
C SER A 76 -5.44 3.11 -3.08
N LEU A 77 -5.63 1.93 -3.69
CA LEU A 77 -4.57 0.95 -3.89
C LEU A 77 -3.69 1.39 -5.06
N ILE A 78 -2.43 1.73 -4.78
CA ILE A 78 -1.45 2.16 -5.77
C ILE A 78 -0.18 1.33 -5.56
N ASP A 79 0.22 0.56 -6.57
CA ASP A 79 1.38 -0.33 -6.53
C ASP A 79 1.35 -1.33 -5.35
N GLY A 80 0.17 -1.91 -5.07
CA GLY A 80 0.00 -2.86 -3.98
C GLY A 80 0.02 -2.24 -2.57
N VAL A 81 0.00 -0.92 -2.45
CA VAL A 81 -0.03 -0.20 -1.18
C VAL A 81 -1.23 0.75 -1.13
N CYS A 82 -2.00 0.74 -0.05
CA CYS A 82 -3.04 1.74 0.15
C CYS A 82 -2.41 3.10 0.48
N LYS A 83 -2.56 4.07 -0.43
CA LYS A 83 -2.06 5.44 -0.27
C LYS A 83 -3.23 6.38 0.00
N CYS A 84 -3.16 7.16 1.07
CA CYS A 84 -4.16 8.17 1.38
C CYS A 84 -4.21 9.25 0.30
N SER A 85 -5.42 9.68 -0.08
CA SER A 85 -5.62 10.76 -1.05
C SER A 85 -5.12 12.10 -0.49
N GLN A 86 -5.15 12.27 0.83
CA GLN A 86 -4.53 13.39 1.50
C GLN A 86 -3.03 13.14 1.70
N LEU A 87 -2.21 14.12 1.33
CA LEU A 87 -0.78 14.03 1.49
C LEU A 87 -0.40 14.08 2.98
N ASP A 88 0.54 13.23 3.39
CA ASP A 88 1.02 13.08 4.78
C ASP A 88 -0.03 12.52 5.78
N ALA A 89 -1.20 12.10 5.30
CA ALA A 89 -2.13 11.27 6.06
C ALA A 89 -1.68 9.80 6.05
N PHE A 90 -2.08 9.05 7.06
CA PHE A 90 -1.82 7.62 7.16
C PHE A 90 -3.07 6.87 7.60
N PRO A 91 -3.19 5.59 7.25
CA PRO A 91 -4.34 4.79 7.64
C PRO A 91 -4.31 4.47 9.14
N VAL A 92 -5.41 4.81 9.82
CA VAL A 92 -5.67 4.55 11.24
C VAL A 92 -7.06 3.95 11.36
N SER A 93 -7.17 2.75 11.94
CA SER A 93 -8.46 2.10 12.21
C SER A 93 -9.41 2.00 10.99
N GLY A 94 -8.86 1.84 9.78
CA GLY A 94 -9.65 1.70 8.56
C GLY A 94 -9.99 3.02 7.85
N GLU A 95 -9.48 4.17 8.31
CA GLU A 95 -9.65 5.46 7.66
C GLU A 95 -8.33 6.23 7.55
N CYS A 96 -8.20 7.08 6.54
CA CYS A 96 -7.06 8.00 6.45
C CYS A 96 -7.20 9.16 7.42
N GLN A 97 -6.21 9.31 8.30
CA GLN A 97 -6.20 10.35 9.31
C GLN A 97 -4.87 11.10 9.30
N CYS A 98 -4.92 12.38 9.66
CA CYS A 98 -3.71 13.14 9.95
C CYS A 98 -3.11 12.69 11.29
N ALA A 99 -1.81 12.96 11.48
CA ALA A 99 -1.18 12.77 12.77
C ALA A 99 -1.92 13.58 13.85
N THR A 100 -1.92 13.08 15.08
CA THR A 100 -2.42 13.87 16.22
C THR A 100 -1.70 15.23 16.27
N ASP A 101 -2.45 16.29 16.51
CA ASP A 101 -2.02 17.70 16.50
C ASP A 101 -1.63 18.28 15.12
N ALA A 102 -1.76 17.52 14.04
CA ALA A 102 -1.63 18.05 12.69
C ALA A 102 -2.92 18.75 12.27
N ARG A 103 -2.76 19.80 11.46
CA ARG A 103 -3.88 20.48 10.80
C ARG A 103 -4.08 19.90 9.40
N SER A 104 -5.33 19.65 9.03
CA SER A 104 -5.69 19.38 7.64
C SER A 104 -5.98 20.69 6.91
N THR A 105 -5.16 21.06 5.92
CA THR A 105 -5.40 22.22 5.06
C THR A 105 -5.19 21.82 3.61
N ARG A 106 -6.17 22.12 2.74
CA ARG A 106 -6.12 21.86 1.28
C ARG A 106 -5.62 20.44 0.95
N ALA A 107 -6.26 19.43 1.54
CA ALA A 107 -5.94 18.01 1.35
C ALA A 107 -4.52 17.58 1.78
N ARG A 108 -3.86 18.36 2.65
CA ARG A 108 -2.57 18.01 3.23
C ARG A 108 -2.62 18.06 4.76
N CYS A 109 -2.05 17.05 5.38
CA CYS A 109 -1.77 17.05 6.81
C CYS A 109 -0.47 17.81 7.07
N SER A 110 -0.49 18.76 8.00
CA SER A 110 0.72 19.51 8.35
C SER A 110 0.81 19.67 9.85
N CYS A 111 1.91 19.17 10.40
CA CYS A 111 2.29 19.42 11.77
C CYS A 111 2.67 20.90 11.97
N PRO A 112 2.53 21.43 13.19
CA PRO A 112 2.92 22.80 13.48
C PRO A 112 4.42 23.05 13.24
N ALA A 113 4.80 24.33 13.11
CA ALA A 113 6.17 24.70 12.82
C ALA A 113 7.16 24.08 13.84
N ARG A 114 8.31 23.59 13.35
CA ARG A 114 9.36 22.90 14.12
C ARG A 114 8.91 21.59 14.77
N SER A 115 7.96 20.90 14.15
CA SER A 115 7.56 19.54 14.52
C SER A 115 7.49 18.62 13.30
N SER A 116 7.52 17.31 13.55
CA SER A 116 7.44 16.26 12.54
C SER A 116 6.59 15.11 13.02
N VAL A 117 6.00 14.35 12.10
CA VAL A 117 5.24 13.14 12.44
C VAL A 117 6.20 12.07 12.96
N VAL A 118 5.95 11.57 14.16
CA VAL A 118 6.66 10.45 14.77
C VAL A 118 5.61 9.52 15.39
N SER A 119 5.53 8.29 14.88
CA SER A 119 4.57 7.28 15.34
C SER A 119 3.11 7.77 15.31
N GLY A 120 2.74 8.50 14.25
CA GLY A 120 1.37 8.99 14.06
C GLY A 120 0.98 10.22 14.88
N ALA A 121 1.91 10.87 15.58
CA ALA A 121 1.67 12.14 16.27
C ALA A 121 2.73 13.18 15.87
N CYS A 122 2.35 14.45 15.86
CA CYS A 122 3.33 15.53 15.68
C CYS A 122 4.19 15.65 16.95
N LYS A 123 5.51 15.55 16.80
CA LYS A 123 6.48 15.78 17.89
C LYS A 123 7.38 16.95 17.56
N CYS A 124 7.59 17.82 18.54
CA CYS A 124 8.52 18.93 18.42
C CYS A 124 9.94 18.41 18.22
N GLN A 125 10.70 19.04 17.33
CA GLN A 125 12.07 18.63 16.99
C GLN A 125 13.03 18.88 18.16
N THR A 126 12.76 19.87 18.99
CA THR A 126 13.52 20.18 20.20
C THR A 126 13.22 19.19 21.31
N LYS A 127 14.26 18.68 21.96
CA LYS A 127 14.14 17.87 23.19
C LYS A 127 13.45 18.68 24.28
N ASN A 128 12.59 18.04 25.08
CA ASN A 128 11.80 18.66 26.15
C ASN A 128 10.82 19.75 25.68
N ALA A 129 10.20 19.56 24.52
CA ALA A 129 9.12 20.43 24.04
C ALA A 129 7.86 19.63 23.72
N PHE A 130 6.71 20.27 23.87
CA PHE A 130 5.40 19.70 23.58
C PHE A 130 4.56 20.67 22.75
N ILE A 131 3.55 20.13 22.06
CA ILE A 131 2.62 20.96 21.30
C ILE A 131 1.58 21.51 22.26
N LYS A 132 1.40 22.83 22.25
CA LYS A 132 0.33 23.53 22.97
C LYS A 132 -0.27 24.56 22.03
N ASN A 133 -1.60 24.54 21.85
CA ASN A 133 -2.33 25.46 20.96
C ASN A 133 -1.76 25.52 19.53
N GLY A 134 -1.36 24.39 18.96
CA GLY A 134 -0.80 24.32 17.60
C GLY A 134 0.59 24.94 17.46
N ALA A 135 1.35 25.08 18.55
CA ALA A 135 2.74 25.54 18.53
C ALA A 135 3.62 24.69 19.44
N CYS A 136 4.90 24.55 19.09
CA CYS A 136 5.88 23.90 19.94
C CYS A 136 6.32 24.82 21.08
N VAL A 137 6.16 24.35 22.32
CA VAL A 137 6.51 25.07 23.55
C VAL A 137 7.56 24.28 24.32
N GLN A 138 8.63 24.95 24.77
CA GLN A 138 9.67 24.34 25.61
C GLN A 138 9.15 24.15 27.04
N LEU A 139 9.50 23.02 27.65
CA LEU A 139 9.44 22.84 29.09
C LEU A 139 10.66 23.55 29.68
N ASN A 140 10.47 24.78 30.14
CA ASN A 140 11.48 25.44 30.97
C ASN A 140 11.57 24.65 32.28
N LYS A 141 12.78 24.13 32.58
CA LYS A 141 13.11 23.61 33.90
C LYS A 141 13.29 24.75 34.89
#